data_AF-A0A845A4N8-F1
#
_entry.id   AF-A0A845A4N8-F1
#
_cell.length_a   1.000
_cell.length_b   1.000
_cell.length_c   1.000
_cell.angle_alpha   90.00
_cell.angle_beta   90.00
_cell.angle_gamma   90.00
#
_symmetry.space_group_name_H-M   'P 1'
#
loop_
_entity.id
_entity.type
_entity.pdbx_description
1 polymer ?
#
loop_
_entity_poly.entity_id
_entity_poly.type
_entity_poly.pdbx_seq_one_letter_code
_entity_poly.pdbx_strand_id
1 'polypeptide(L)' 'MSTATLSENFPSEPVQSRPVFAKQDFPLLRRALAEFVRNNPDDADNSRMANLHHRLGRIG' A
#
# COMPACT_ATOMS: atom_id res chain seq x y z
N MET A 1 -30.87 -44.33 -1.14
CA MET A 1 -29.73 -43.74 -1.87
C MET A 1 -29.45 -42.38 -1.26
N SER A 2 -28.29 -42.22 -0.63
CA SER A 2 -27.96 -41.09 0.26
C SER A 2 -27.41 -39.90 -0.52
N THR A 3 -27.98 -38.71 -0.30
CA THR A 3 -27.50 -37.45 -0.87
C THR A 3 -26.31 -36.95 -0.06
N ALA A 4 -25.11 -37.06 -0.63
CA ALA A 4 -23.90 -36.49 -0.04
C ALA A 4 -23.97 -34.96 -0.14
N THR A 5 -23.99 -34.30 1.01
CA THR A 5 -23.89 -32.85 1.20
C THR A 5 -22.52 -32.36 0.74
N LEU A 6 -22.49 -31.39 -0.18
CA LEU A 6 -21.30 -30.68 -0.62
C LEU A 6 -20.83 -29.76 0.52
N SER A 7 -19.74 -30.13 1.20
CA SER A 7 -19.11 -29.31 2.24
C SER A 7 -18.37 -28.15 1.57
N GLU A 8 -18.98 -26.96 1.54
CA GLU A 8 -18.32 -25.73 1.10
C GLU A 8 -17.26 -25.32 2.14
N ASN A 9 -16.00 -25.62 1.83
CA ASN A 9 -14.86 -25.17 2.60
C ASN A 9 -14.60 -23.68 2.28
N PHE A 10 -15.31 -22.77 2.93
CA PHE A 10 -14.96 -21.35 2.90
C PHE A 10 -13.71 -21.13 3.76
N PRO A 11 -12.53 -20.85 3.18
CA PRO A 11 -11.34 -20.61 3.98
C PRO A 11 -11.59 -19.40 4.89
N SER A 12 -11.63 -19.64 6.20
CA SER A 12 -11.89 -18.65 7.23
C SER A 12 -10.65 -17.84 7.60
N GLU A 13 -9.52 -18.13 6.96
CA GLU A 13 -8.26 -17.46 7.25
C GLU A 13 -8.17 -16.13 6.48
N PRO A 14 -7.74 -15.04 7.15
CA PRO A 14 -7.50 -13.78 6.47
C PRO A 14 -6.46 -13.99 5.38
N VAL A 15 -6.74 -13.47 4.18
CA VAL A 15 -5.81 -13.47 3.05
C VAL A 15 -4.46 -12.95 3.55
N GLN A 16 -3.43 -13.81 3.48
CA GLN A 16 -2.10 -13.44 3.94
C GLN A 16 -1.66 -12.15 3.24
N SER A 17 -1.32 -11.13 4.04
CA SER A 17 -0.86 -9.84 3.52
C SER A 17 0.46 -10.05 2.79
N ARG A 18 0.43 -10.07 1.46
CA ARG A 18 1.65 -10.13 0.65
C ARG A 18 2.25 -8.73 0.58
N PRO A 19 3.56 -8.56 0.88
CA PRO A 19 4.20 -7.28 0.69
C PRO A 19 4.20 -6.92 -0.79
N VAL A 20 3.60 -5.79 -1.13
CA VAL A 20 3.52 -5.26 -2.51
C VAL A 20 4.83 -4.57 -2.91
N PHE A 21 5.57 -4.03 -1.94
CA PHE A 21 6.82 -3.31 -2.13
C PHE A 21 7.94 -3.91 -1.27
N ALA A 22 9.15 -3.91 -1.81
CA ALA A 22 10.36 -4.21 -1.08
C ALA A 22 10.85 -2.96 -0.32
N LYS A 23 11.66 -3.17 0.73
CA LYS A 23 12.22 -2.05 1.52
C LYS A 23 13.01 -1.04 0.67
N GLN A 24 13.66 -1.53 -0.39
CA GLN A 24 14.45 -0.74 -1.34
C GLN A 24 13.62 0.17 -2.25
N ASP A 25 12.31 -0.06 -2.35
CA ASP A 25 11.43 0.74 -3.20
C ASP A 25 11.03 2.06 -2.51
N PHE A 26 10.97 2.08 -1.17
CA PHE A 26 10.53 3.25 -0.42
C PHE A 26 11.39 4.51 -0.63
N PRO A 27 12.74 4.43 -0.76
CA PRO A 27 13.54 5.58 -1.20
C PRO A 27 13.15 6.12 -2.57
N LEU A 28 12.82 5.25 -3.54
CA LEU A 28 12.38 5.66 -4.88
C LEU A 28 11.02 6.37 -4.81
N LEU A 29 10.08 5.81 -4.06
CA LEU A 29 8.77 6.41 -3.84
C LEU A 29 8.91 7.79 -3.19
N ARG A 30 9.73 7.92 -2.15
CA ARG A 30 9.99 9.20 -1.47
C ARG A 30 10.48 10.27 -2.45
N ARG A 31 11.44 9.93 -3.32
CA ARG A 31 11.94 10.85 -4.33
C ARG A 31 10.84 11.32 -5.29
N ALA A 32 10.03 10.39 -5.79
CA ALA A 32 8.93 10.72 -6.70
C ALA A 32 7.93 11.69 -6.05
N LEU A 33 7.60 11.48 -4.77
CA LEU A 33 6.70 12.40 -4.04
C LEU A 33 7.29 13.80 -3.86
N ALA A 34 8.58 13.88 -3.52
CA ALA A 34 9.27 15.16 -3.37
C ALA A 34 9.31 15.94 -4.69
N GLU A 35 9.58 15.26 -5.80
CA GLU A 35 9.56 15.86 -7.13
C GLU A 35 8.13 16.30 -7.52
N PHE A 36 7.11 15.50 -7.22
CA PHE A 36 5.72 15.86 -7.50
C PHE A 36 5.29 17.15 -6.77
N VAL A 37 5.52 17.23 -5.46
CA VAL A 37 5.14 18.40 -4.64
C VAL A 37 5.88 19.65 -5.12
N ARG A 38 7.16 19.51 -5.49
CA ARG A 38 7.96 20.64 -6.01
C ARG A 38 7.43 21.16 -7.33
N ASN A 39 6.93 20.28 -8.20
CA ASN A 39 6.48 20.63 -9.54
C ASN A 39 5.01 21.07 -9.59
N ASN A 40 4.21 20.80 -8.55
CA ASN A 40 2.78 21.10 -8.51
C ASN A 40 2.41 21.85 -7.21
N PRO A 41 2.94 23.06 -6.95
CA PRO A 41 2.83 23.72 -5.64
C PRO A 41 1.40 24.05 -5.19
N ASP A 42 0.45 24.23 -6.12
CA ASP A 42 -0.94 24.58 -5.83
C ASP A 42 -1.90 23.38 -5.81
N ASP A 43 -1.37 22.16 -5.84
CA ASP A 43 -2.17 20.95 -5.78
C ASP A 43 -2.82 20.77 -4.38
N ALA A 44 -4.13 20.56 -4.36
CA ALA A 44 -4.90 20.37 -3.12
C ALA A 44 -4.41 19.16 -2.30
N ASP A 45 -3.81 18.16 -2.94
CA ASP A 45 -3.28 16.96 -2.30
C ASP A 45 -1.84 17.12 -1.79
N ASN A 46 -1.18 18.27 -1.99
CA ASN A 46 0.21 18.49 -1.55
C ASN A 46 0.41 18.25 -0.05
N SER A 47 -0.55 18.65 0.78
CA SER A 47 -0.49 18.41 2.23
C SER A 47 -0.52 16.91 2.56
N ARG A 48 -1.33 16.12 1.82
CA ARG A 48 -1.38 14.65 1.97
C ARG A 48 -0.08 14.04 1.47
N MET A 49 0.48 14.56 0.38
CA MET A 49 1.69 14.05 -0.23
C MET A 49 2.93 14.30 0.63
N ALA A 50 3.04 15.48 1.25
CA ALA A 50 4.07 15.79 2.22
C ALA A 50 4.01 14.85 3.43
N ASN A 51 2.81 14.63 3.97
CA ASN A 51 2.60 13.68 5.08
C ASN A 51 3.00 12.25 4.69
N LEU A 52 2.65 11.82 3.48
CA LEU A 52 3.05 10.51 2.97
C LEU A 52 4.57 10.39 2.83
N HIS A 53 5.23 11.41 2.26
CA HIS A 53 6.68 11.49 2.16
C HIS A 53 7.37 11.33 3.53
N HIS A 54 6.86 11.99 4.58
CA HIS A 54 7.38 11.84 5.95
C HIS A 54 7.18 10.42 6.52
N ARG A 55 6.00 9.81 6.29
CA ARG A 55 5.73 8.43 6.73
C ARG A 55 6.68 7.43 6.08
N LEU A 56 6.98 7.60 4.79
CA LEU A 56 7.97 6.80 4.06
C LEU A 56 9.41 7.06 4.50
N GLY A 57 9.69 8.19 5.14
CA GLY A 57 10.99 8.51 5.74
C GLY A 57 11.27 7.75 7.05
N ARG A 58 10.24 7.30 7.77
CA ARG A 58 10.36 6.56 9.03
C ARG A 58 10.47 5.03 8.84
N ILE A 59 10.21 4.53 7.63
CA ILE A 59 10.38 3.13 7.24
C ILE A 59 11.85 2.93 6.84
N GLY A 60 12.74 2.94 7.83
CA GLY A 60 14.19 2.72 7.69
C GLY A 60 14.67 1.82 8.82
#